data_AF-A0A7X2CIH9-F1
#
_entry.id   AF-A0A7X2CIH9-F1
#
_cell.length_a   1.000
_cell.length_b   1.000
_cell.length_c   1.000
_cell.angle_alpha   90.00
_cell.angle_beta   90.00
_cell.angle_gamma   90.00
#
_symmetry.space_group_name_H-M   'P 1'
#
loop_
_entity.id
_entity.type
_entity.pdbx_description
1 polymer ?
#
loop_
_entity_poly.entity_id
_entity_poly.type
_entity_poly.pdbx_seq_one_letter_code
_entity_poly.pdbx_strand_id
1 'polypeptide(L)'
;GTALVGDGPTVAARVKEYADLGIDTFIFSGYPHLEESYRVAELLFPHLDIERPELPKSAGYVSPFGEMVANDILPKAASQS
;
A
#
# COMPACT_ATOMS: atom_id res chain seq x y z
N GLY A 1 -4.41 8.66 -21.68
CA GLY A 1 -3.63 8.61 -20.42
C GLY A 1 -2.37 9.42 -20.61
N THR A 2 -1.86 10.00 -19.54
CA THR A 2 -0.52 10.61 -19.48
C THR A 2 0.40 9.65 -18.72
N ALA A 3 1.70 9.70 -18.99
CA ALA A 3 2.69 8.90 -18.28
C ALA A 3 3.88 9.79 -17.89
N LEU A 4 4.45 9.54 -16.71
CA LEU A 4 5.74 10.09 -16.31
C LEU A 4 6.83 9.16 -16.84
N VAL A 5 7.70 9.66 -17.72
CA VAL A 5 8.72 8.86 -18.40
C VAL A 5 10.09 9.47 -18.15
N GLY A 6 11.02 8.66 -17.66
CA GLY A 6 12.38 9.07 -17.30
C GLY A 6 13.05 8.05 -16.41
N ASP A 7 14.21 8.40 -15.86
CA ASP A 7 14.85 7.64 -14.79
C ASP A 7 14.15 7.87 -13.44
N GLY A 8 14.51 7.07 -12.43
CA GLY A 8 13.95 7.15 -11.08
C GLY A 8 13.95 8.57 -10.50
N PRO A 9 15.10 9.28 -10.48
CA PRO A 9 15.17 10.66 -10.00
C PRO A 9 14.30 11.66 -10.78
N THR A 10 14.26 11.55 -12.12
CA THR A 10 13.46 12.45 -12.96
C THR A 10 11.96 12.26 -12.68
N VAL A 11 11.51 11.01 -12.58
CA VAL A 11 10.11 10.71 -12.24
C VAL A 11 9.79 11.16 -10.80
N ALA A 12 10.71 10.95 -9.85
CA ALA A 12 10.54 11.40 -8.47
C ALA A 12 10.39 12.92 -8.35
N ALA A 13 11.16 13.69 -9.14
CA ALA A 13 11.03 15.14 -9.17
C ALA A 13 9.62 15.58 -9.61
N ARG A 14 9.07 14.95 -10.66
CA ARG A 14 7.70 15.22 -11.12
C ARG A 14 6.65 14.84 -10.07
N VAL A 15 6.82 13.70 -9.39
CA VAL A 15 5.93 13.29 -8.30
C VAL A 15 5.96 14.31 -7.16
N LYS A 16 7.14 14.82 -6.79
CA LYS A 16 7.28 15.87 -5.77
C LYS A 16 6.63 17.19 -6.18
N GLU A 17 6.79 17.60 -7.44
CA GLU A 17 6.11 18.79 -7.97
C GLU A 17 4.57 18.67 -7.81
N TYR A 18 4.01 17.49 -8.03
CA TYR A 18 2.58 17.25 -7.78
C TYR A 18 2.25 17.23 -6.28
N ALA A 19 3.12 16.66 -5.45
CA ALA A 19 2.94 16.64 -4.00
C ALA A 19 2.95 18.06 -3.40
N ASP A 20 3.82 18.94 -3.89
CA ASP A 20 3.89 20.35 -3.50
C ASP A 20 2.61 21.14 -3.87
N LEU A 21 1.83 20.65 -4.85
CA LEU A 21 0.51 21.17 -5.20
C LEU A 21 -0.62 20.60 -4.33
N GLY A 22 -0.29 19.77 -3.34
CA GLY A 22 -1.25 19.18 -2.40
C GLY A 22 -1.79 17.81 -2.80
N ILE A 23 -1.16 17.12 -3.77
CA ILE A 23 -1.54 15.74 -4.13
C ILE A 23 -0.82 14.77 -3.19
N ASP A 24 -1.57 14.12 -2.31
CA ASP A 24 -1.02 13.16 -1.34
C ASP A 24 -1.05 11.70 -1.82
N THR A 25 -1.92 11.37 -2.77
CA THR A 25 -2.20 10.00 -3.18
C THR A 25 -1.95 9.83 -4.68
N PHE A 26 -1.08 8.87 -5.02
CA PHE A 26 -0.71 8.55 -6.40
C PHE A 26 -1.14 7.13 -6.77
N ILE A 27 -2.00 7.01 -7.78
CA ILE A 27 -2.38 5.72 -8.37
C ILE A 27 -1.54 5.50 -9.62
N PHE A 28 -0.50 4.68 -9.52
CA PHE A 28 0.36 4.33 -10.64
C PHE A 28 -0.18 3.11 -11.41
N SER A 29 0.07 3.10 -12.72
CA SER A 29 -0.13 1.93 -13.57
C SER A 29 0.94 1.90 -14.65
N GLY A 30 1.38 0.70 -15.03
CA GLY A 30 2.34 0.46 -16.11
C GLY A 30 2.10 -0.92 -16.73
N TYR A 31 2.57 -1.16 -17.95
CA TYR A 31 2.41 -2.43 -18.66
C TYR A 31 3.78 -3.09 -18.95
N PRO A 32 3.96 -4.39 -18.66
CA PRO A 32 3.01 -5.27 -17.98
C PRO A 32 2.95 -4.98 -16.45
N HIS A 33 1.78 -5.16 -15.85
CA HIS A 33 1.50 -4.64 -14.50
C HIS A 33 2.42 -5.19 -13.40
N LEU A 34 2.77 -6.47 -13.46
CA LEU A 34 3.59 -7.10 -12.43
C LEU A 34 5.01 -6.52 -12.44
N GLU A 35 5.67 -6.58 -13.59
CA GLU A 35 7.04 -6.13 -13.79
C GLU A 35 7.17 -4.63 -13.52
N GLU A 36 6.20 -3.83 -13.95
CA GLU A 36 6.23 -2.38 -13.72
C GLU A 36 5.99 -2.02 -12.26
N SER A 37 5.26 -2.84 -11.50
CA SER A 37 5.12 -2.63 -10.04
C SER A 37 6.46 -2.81 -9.31
N TYR A 38 7.27 -3.80 -9.73
CA TYR A 38 8.63 -3.97 -9.22
C TYR A 38 9.53 -2.81 -9.67
N ARG A 39 9.48 -2.41 -10.95
CA ARG A 39 10.28 -1.29 -11.46
C ARG A 39 10.03 0.00 -10.69
N VAL A 40 8.76 0.31 -10.38
CA VAL A 40 8.39 1.47 -9.56
C VAL A 40 8.95 1.33 -8.13
N ALA A 41 8.77 0.17 -7.50
CA ALA A 41 9.27 -0.06 -6.15
C ALA A 41 10.82 0.02 -6.06
N GLU A 42 11.53 -0.43 -7.10
CA GLU A 42 12.99 -0.48 -7.11
C GLU A 42 13.62 0.85 -7.52
N LEU A 43 13.05 1.55 -8.50
CA LEU A 43 13.68 2.72 -9.10
C LEU A 43 13.11 4.05 -8.62
N LEU A 44 11.83 4.10 -8.22
CA LEU A 44 11.18 5.35 -7.83
C LEU A 44 11.14 5.52 -6.30
N PHE A 45 10.75 4.48 -5.58
CA PHE A 45 10.54 4.58 -4.12
C PHE A 45 11.79 5.03 -3.33
N PRO A 46 13.03 4.65 -3.70
CA PRO A 46 14.22 5.15 -2.99
C PRO A 46 14.41 6.67 -3.04
N HIS A 47 13.71 7.38 -3.93
CA HIS A 47 13.80 8.83 -4.11
C HIS A 47 12.61 9.60 -3.51
N LEU A 48 11.65 8.89 -2.93
CA LEU A 48 10.43 9.43 -2.32
C LEU A 48 10.42 9.12 -0.82
N ASP A 49 9.82 10.01 -0.04
CA ASP A 49 9.53 9.76 1.37
C ASP A 49 8.16 9.07 1.44
N ILE A 50 8.17 7.74 1.55
CA ILE A 50 6.96 6.92 1.47
C ILE A 50 6.62 6.38 2.84
N GLU A 51 5.41 6.65 3.30
CA GLU A 51 4.85 6.01 4.48
C GLU A 51 4.66 4.51 4.21
N ARG A 52 5.36 3.66 4.96
CA ARG A 52 5.10 2.23 4.94
C ARG A 52 3.91 1.94 5.86
N PRO A 53 2.79 1.43 5.34
CA PRO A 53 1.68 1.05 6.20
C PRO A 53 2.14 -0.05 7.15
N GLU A 54 1.75 0.08 8.42
CA GLU A 54 1.94 -0.98 9.40
C GLU A 54 1.23 -2.23 8.92
N LEU A 55 1.96 -3.35 8.87
CA LEU A 55 1.31 -4.63 8.62
C LEU A 55 0.30 -4.87 9.75
N PRO A 56 -0.94 -5.30 9.43
CA PRO A 56 -1.89 -5.66 10.46
C PRO A 56 -1.22 -6.71 11.34
N LYS A 57 -1.05 -6.39 12.63
CA LYS A 57 -0.60 -7.35 13.61
C LYS A 57 -1.67 -8.43 13.63
N SER A 58 -1.41 -9.56 12.98
CA SER A 58 -2.24 -10.73 13.17
C SER A 58 -2.20 -11.03 14.66
N ALA A 59 -3.29 -10.71 15.37
CA ALA A 59 -3.54 -11.35 16.63
C ALA A 59 -3.74 -12.81 16.25
N GLY A 60 -2.69 -13.62 16.37
CA GLY A 60 -2.74 -15.05 16.15
C GLY A 60 -3.71 -15.68 17.13
N TYR A 61 -5.01 -15.61 16.83
CA TYR A 61 -6.03 -16.42 17.45
C TYR A 61 -5.93 -17.81 16.81
N VAL A 62 -4.91 -18.56 17.21
CA VAL A 62 -4.91 -20.01 17.02
C VAL A 62 -5.89 -20.57 18.04
N SER A 63 -7.15 -20.72 17.63
CA SER A 63 -8.12 -21.50 18.40
C SER A 63 -7.83 -22.99 18.17
N PRO A 64 -7.79 -23.85 19.21
CA PRO A 64 -7.63 -25.29 19.04
C PRO A 64 -8.81 -25.98 18.33
N PHE A 65 -9.83 -25.22 17.92
CA PHE A 65 -11.03 -25.71 17.23
C PHE A 65 -11.10 -25.35 15.73
N GLY A 66 -10.02 -24.87 15.13
CA GLY A 66 -9.94 -24.62 13.69
C GLY A 66 -9.49 -23.20 13.36
N GLU A 67 -8.80 -23.06 12.24
CA GLU A 67 -8.25 -21.82 11.72
C GLU A 67 -9.37 -20.82 11.42
N MET A 68 -9.37 -19.67 12.11
CA MET A 68 -10.30 -18.58 11.83
C MET A 68 -9.73 -17.73 10.70
N VAL A 69 -10.11 -18.05 9.46
CA VAL A 69 -9.84 -17.19 8.30
C VAL A 69 -10.98 -16.17 8.18
N ALA A 70 -10.65 -14.91 8.44
CA ALA A 70 -11.40 -13.72 8.09
C ALA A 70 -12.80 -13.52 8.72
N ASN A 71 -12.84 -13.02 9.97
CA ASN A 71 -13.80 -11.99 10.39
C ASN A 71 -13.38 -11.38 11.76
N ASP A 72 -12.73 -10.22 11.78
CA ASP A 72 -12.31 -9.53 13.02
C ASP A 72 -13.48 -8.87 13.79
N ILE A 73 -14.73 -9.23 13.49
CA ILE A 73 -15.92 -8.72 14.18
C ILE A 73 -16.28 -9.72 15.28
N LEU A 74 -15.81 -9.46 16.50
CA LEU A 74 -16.29 -10.15 17.69
C LEU A 74 -17.72 -9.67 18.01
N PRO A 75 -18.75 -10.54 18.02
CA PRO A 75 -20.06 -10.15 18.52
C PRO A 75 -19.95 -9.80 20.00
N LYS A 76 -20.46 -8.63 20.41
CA LYS A 76 -20.57 -8.28 21.82
C LYS A 76 -21.39 -9.36 22.53
N ALA A 77 -20.85 -9.92 23.61
CA ALA A 77 -21.53 -10.91 24.42
C ALA A 77 -22.95 -10.44 24.73
N ALA A 78 -23.95 -11.19 24.28
CA ALA A 78 -25.33 -10.94 24.66
C ALA A 78 -25.40 -11.04 26.18
N SER A 79 -25.80 -9.96 26.83
CA SER A 79 -26.09 -9.94 28.26
C SER A 79 -27.12 -11.03 28.53
N GLN A 80 -26.71 -12.11 29.20
CA GLN A 80 -27.65 -13.09 29.73
C GLN A 80 -28.36 -12.40 30.91
N SER A 81 -29.66 -12.15 30.75
CA SER A 81 -30.58 -11.77 31.83
C SER A 81 -30.92 -12.98 32.69
#